data_AF-A1SFA4-F1
#
_entry.id   AF-A1SFA4-F1
#
_cell.length_a   1.000
_cell.length_b   1.000
_cell.length_c   1.000
_cell.angle_alpha   90.00
_cell.angle_beta   90.00
_cell.angle_gamma   90.00
#
_symmetry.space_group_name_H-M   'P 1'
#
loop_
_entity.id
_entity.type
_entity.pdbx_description
1 polymer ?
#
loop_
_entity_poly.entity_id
_entity_poly.type
_entity_poly.pdbx_seq_one_letter_code
_entity_poly.pdbx_strand_id
1 'polypeptide(L)'
;MRQITRALAASAATLVLAAGAAGLVTTAQADETAPAPSAPCARQTAQVEKAEQALARVTAVFERKQAAVDEAETDLAEATTGRERAAAKNALRKAEAAEAKVAKVKKAQQMRLTKAQQRLDKCLAGQSPTETPTDTPTDTPTDTPTTPVADPSVTP
;
A
#
# COMPACT_ATOMS: atom_id res chain seq x y z
N MET A 1 -35.12 16.73 32.69
CA MET A 1 -34.52 15.38 32.67
C MET A 1 -35.36 14.49 31.79
N ARG A 2 -34.86 14.14 30.60
CA ARG A 2 -35.50 13.17 29.70
C ARG A 2 -34.41 12.17 29.31
N GLN A 3 -34.40 11.04 30.00
CA GLN A 3 -33.62 9.88 29.62
C GLN A 3 -34.38 9.16 28.51
N ILE A 4 -33.88 9.23 27.29
CA ILE A 4 -34.39 8.43 26.16
C ILE A 4 -33.34 7.37 25.86
N THR A 5 -33.49 6.28 26.62
CA THR A 5 -33.31 4.88 26.22
C THR A 5 -32.54 4.62 24.92
N ARG A 6 -31.33 4.07 25.09
CA ARG A 6 -30.59 3.31 24.08
C ARG A 6 -31.43 2.10 23.63
N ALA A 7 -31.78 2.05 22.34
CA ALA A 7 -32.22 0.84 21.67
C ALA A 7 -31.12 0.38 20.71
N LEU A 8 -30.34 -0.61 21.15
CA LEU A 8 -29.51 -1.45 20.29
C LEU A 8 -30.45 -2.43 19.58
N ALA A 9 -30.77 -2.16 18.32
CA ALA A 9 -31.47 -3.10 17.45
C ALA A 9 -30.44 -3.73 16.50
N ALA A 10 -29.96 -4.90 16.89
CA ALA A 10 -29.29 -5.83 16.00
C ALA A 10 -30.36 -6.45 15.09
N SER A 11 -30.32 -6.15 13.80
CA SER A 11 -31.14 -6.83 12.79
C SER A 11 -30.23 -7.51 11.79
N ALA A 12 -29.95 -8.78 12.07
CA ALA A 12 -29.49 -9.75 11.09
C ALA A 12 -30.67 -10.09 10.17
N ALA A 13 -30.56 -9.74 8.89
CA ALA A 13 -31.45 -10.23 7.85
C ALA A 13 -30.69 -11.29 7.04
N THR A 14 -30.76 -12.52 7.51
CA THR A 14 -30.44 -13.73 6.76
C THR A 14 -31.49 -13.94 5.67
N LEU A 15 -31.13 -13.69 4.42
CA LEU A 15 -31.91 -14.12 3.25
C LEU A 15 -31.47 -15.55 2.91
N VAL A 16 -32.19 -16.52 3.46
CA VAL A 16 -32.02 -17.96 3.18
C VAL A 16 -32.83 -18.33 1.94
N LEU A 17 -32.11 -18.82 0.93
CA LEU A 17 -32.62 -19.52 -0.26
C LEU A 17 -33.27 -20.87 0.12
N ALA A 18 -34.45 -21.14 -0.43
CA ALA A 18 -35.06 -22.47 -0.56
C ALA A 18 -36.11 -22.38 -1.71
N ALA A 19 -36.23 -23.28 -2.69
CA ALA A 19 -35.64 -24.59 -2.95
C ALA A 19 -35.90 -24.96 -4.44
N GLY A 20 -35.07 -25.85 -5.02
CA GLY A 20 -35.31 -26.51 -6.31
C GLY A 20 -34.04 -26.70 -7.16
N ALA A 21 -32.99 -27.36 -6.66
CA ALA A 21 -32.72 -28.80 -6.84
C ALA A 21 -32.15 -29.20 -8.22
N ALA A 22 -30.86 -28.94 -8.45
CA ALA A 22 -29.84 -29.91 -8.89
C ALA A 22 -28.54 -29.17 -9.29
N GLY A 23 -27.47 -29.35 -8.50
CA GLY A 23 -26.09 -29.04 -8.92
C GLY A 23 -25.63 -27.60 -8.74
N LEU A 24 -25.03 -27.31 -7.58
CA LEU A 24 -23.94 -26.35 -7.35
C LEU A 24 -23.80 -25.21 -8.37
N VAL A 25 -24.47 -24.10 -8.10
CA VAL A 25 -24.17 -22.81 -8.72
C VAL A 25 -22.86 -22.28 -8.13
N THR A 26 -21.73 -22.74 -8.66
CA THR A 26 -20.53 -21.93 -8.71
C THR A 26 -20.78 -20.84 -9.75
N THR A 27 -21.15 -19.63 -9.32
CA THR A 27 -20.77 -18.45 -10.10
C THR A 27 -19.26 -18.37 -10.04
N ALA A 28 -18.63 -19.12 -10.94
CA ALA A 28 -17.24 -18.98 -11.30
C ALA A 28 -17.05 -17.52 -11.72
N GLN A 29 -16.61 -16.69 -10.78
CA GLN A 29 -15.70 -15.62 -11.12
C GLN A 29 -14.43 -16.32 -11.61
N ALA A 30 -14.46 -16.74 -12.87
CA ALA A 30 -13.26 -16.96 -13.65
C ALA A 30 -12.70 -15.57 -13.94
N ASP A 31 -12.23 -14.90 -12.89
CA ASP A 31 -11.19 -13.91 -13.04
C ASP A 31 -9.90 -14.72 -12.91
N GLU A 32 -9.12 -14.64 -13.97
CA GLU A 32 -7.79 -15.23 -14.15
C GLU A 32 -7.11 -15.42 -12.80
N THR A 33 -6.66 -16.65 -12.53
CA THR A 33 -5.84 -16.94 -11.34
C THR A 33 -4.56 -16.12 -11.44
N ALA A 34 -4.62 -14.87 -10.97
CA ALA A 34 -3.45 -14.16 -10.52
C ALA A 34 -2.87 -15.07 -9.43
N PRO A 35 -1.63 -15.57 -9.60
CA PRO A 35 -1.02 -16.41 -8.59
C PRO A 35 -1.13 -15.66 -7.26
N ALA A 36 -1.71 -16.31 -6.24
CA ALA A 36 -1.70 -15.79 -4.88
C ALA A 36 -0.28 -15.27 -4.61
N PRO A 37 -0.11 -14.03 -4.12
CA PRO A 37 1.20 -13.40 -4.03
C PRO A 37 2.10 -14.35 -3.27
N SER A 38 3.00 -14.98 -4.03
CA SER A 38 3.88 -16.01 -3.51
C SER A 38 4.63 -15.42 -2.33
N ALA A 39 4.92 -16.26 -1.34
CA ALA A 39 5.52 -15.88 -0.05
C ALA A 39 6.60 -14.76 -0.09
N PRO A 40 7.47 -14.62 -1.13
CA PRO A 40 8.42 -13.50 -1.21
C PRO A 40 7.83 -12.09 -1.46
N CYS A 41 6.61 -11.95 -2.00
CA CYS A 41 6.02 -10.63 -2.35
C CYS A 41 4.93 -10.13 -1.39
N ALA A 42 4.53 -10.92 -0.40
CA ALA A 42 3.46 -10.56 0.54
C ALA A 42 3.74 -9.25 1.31
N ARG A 43 5.01 -8.94 1.59
CA ARG A 43 5.41 -7.69 2.25
C ARG A 43 5.18 -6.46 1.37
N GLN A 44 5.35 -6.59 0.06
CA GLN A 44 5.19 -5.52 -0.92
C GLN A 44 3.70 -5.23 -1.12
N THR A 45 2.86 -6.27 -1.18
CA THR A 45 1.39 -6.12 -1.19
C THR A 45 0.90 -5.37 0.06
N ALA A 46 1.34 -5.78 1.25
CA ALA A 46 0.99 -5.08 2.49
C ALA A 46 1.47 -3.61 2.53
N GLN A 47 2.58 -3.29 1.87
CA GLN A 47 3.07 -1.91 1.75
C GLN A 47 2.19 -1.07 0.82
N VAL A 48 1.69 -1.64 -0.27
CA VAL A 48 0.74 -0.97 -1.18
C VAL A 48 -0.56 -0.67 -0.44
N GLU A 49 -1.16 -1.67 0.21
CA GLU A 49 -2.40 -1.49 1.00
C GLU A 49 -2.25 -0.41 2.08
N LYS A 50 -1.12 -0.42 2.80
CA LYS A 50 -0.84 0.61 3.81
C LYS A 50 -0.69 2.00 3.19
N ALA A 51 -0.08 2.11 2.01
CA ALA A 51 0.07 3.37 1.29
C ALA A 51 -1.29 3.91 0.81
N GLU A 52 -2.17 3.04 0.32
CA GLU A 52 -3.54 3.36 -0.09
C GLU A 52 -4.37 3.87 1.08
N GLN A 53 -4.38 3.14 2.21
CA GLN A 53 -5.09 3.59 3.41
C GLN A 53 -4.59 4.95 3.89
N ALA A 54 -3.28 5.17 3.85
CA ALA A 54 -2.70 6.44 4.27
C ALA A 54 -3.02 7.57 3.27
N LEU A 55 -3.11 7.28 1.96
CA LEU A 55 -3.57 8.22 0.95
C LEU A 55 -5.05 8.60 1.16
N ALA A 56 -5.90 7.63 1.49
CA ALA A 56 -7.31 7.88 1.80
C ALA A 56 -7.46 8.82 3.02
N ARG A 57 -6.71 8.59 4.10
CA ARG A 57 -6.70 9.45 5.29
C ARG A 57 -6.29 10.89 4.97
N VAL A 58 -5.20 11.06 4.21
CA VAL A 58 -4.71 12.39 3.81
C VAL A 58 -5.67 13.09 2.86
N THR A 59 -6.35 12.34 1.99
CA THR A 59 -7.38 12.89 1.09
C THR A 59 -8.57 13.42 1.90
N ALA A 60 -9.05 12.69 2.89
CA ALA A 60 -10.10 13.18 3.79
C ALA A 60 -9.66 14.43 4.59
N VAL A 61 -8.38 14.53 4.98
CA VAL A 61 -7.86 15.76 5.61
C VAL A 61 -7.85 16.92 4.62
N PHE A 62 -7.46 16.67 3.37
CA PHE A 62 -7.42 17.67 2.30
C PHE A 62 -8.82 18.23 1.99
N GLU A 63 -9.83 17.37 1.91
CA GLU A 63 -11.23 17.77 1.74
C GLU A 63 -11.71 18.66 2.89
N ARG A 64 -11.39 18.29 4.14
CA ARG A 64 -11.70 19.15 5.28
C ARG A 64 -10.98 20.51 5.24
N LYS A 65 -9.82 20.60 4.59
CA LYS A 65 -9.11 21.88 4.43
C LYS A 65 -9.70 22.74 3.32
N GLN A 66 -10.14 22.14 2.21
CA GLN A 66 -10.90 22.85 1.18
C GLN A 66 -12.18 23.45 1.77
N ALA A 67 -12.96 22.64 2.51
CA ALA A 67 -14.17 23.15 3.17
C ALA A 67 -13.90 24.33 4.12
N ALA A 68 -12.76 24.32 4.83
CA ALA A 68 -12.35 25.42 5.70
C ALA A 68 -11.88 26.67 4.94
N VAL A 69 -11.40 26.51 3.70
CA VAL A 69 -11.11 27.63 2.79
C VAL A 69 -12.43 28.23 2.32
N ASP A 70 -13.37 27.40 1.84
CA ASP A 70 -14.69 27.84 1.39
C ASP A 70 -15.46 28.60 2.49
N GLU A 71 -15.39 28.10 3.74
CA GLU A 71 -15.96 28.77 4.92
C GLU A 71 -15.28 30.13 5.17
N ALA A 72 -13.94 30.20 5.11
CA ALA A 72 -13.21 31.45 5.31
C ALA A 72 -13.42 32.47 4.17
N GLU A 73 -13.69 32.02 2.95
CA GLU A 73 -14.10 32.88 1.83
C GLU A 73 -15.49 33.47 2.09
N THR A 74 -16.42 32.65 2.60
CA THR A 74 -17.77 33.09 2.99
C THR A 74 -17.70 34.12 4.11
N ASP A 75 -16.93 33.86 5.18
CA ASP A 75 -16.71 34.81 6.29
C ASP A 75 -16.14 36.15 5.79
N LEU A 76 -15.23 36.09 4.81
CA LEU A 76 -14.67 37.30 4.21
C LEU A 76 -15.70 38.09 3.41
N ALA A 77 -16.61 37.41 2.71
CA ALA A 77 -17.69 38.04 1.97
C ALA A 77 -18.73 38.69 2.90
N GLU A 78 -19.04 38.05 4.03
CA GLU A 78 -20.01 38.54 5.02
C GLU A 78 -19.44 39.64 5.92
N ALA A 79 -18.11 39.76 6.04
CA ALA A 79 -17.47 40.78 6.86
C ALA A 79 -17.78 42.21 6.37
N THR A 80 -18.47 42.98 7.22
CA THR A 80 -18.94 44.33 6.87
C THR A 80 -18.02 45.43 7.39
N THR A 81 -17.33 45.21 8.50
CA THR A 81 -16.42 46.21 9.08
C THR A 81 -14.97 46.01 8.63
N GLY A 82 -14.17 47.09 8.66
CA GLY A 82 -12.75 47.01 8.31
C GLY A 82 -11.93 46.06 9.19
N ARG A 83 -12.26 46.00 10.49
CA ARG A 83 -11.60 45.08 11.44
C ARG A 83 -11.97 43.63 11.16
N GLU A 84 -13.25 43.33 10.92
CA GLU A 84 -13.71 41.97 10.56
C GLU A 84 -13.09 41.52 9.24
N ARG A 85 -13.08 42.37 8.20
CA ARG A 85 -12.45 42.04 6.92
C ARG A 85 -10.96 41.72 7.07
N ALA A 86 -10.24 42.48 7.90
CA ALA A 86 -8.83 42.21 8.16
C ALA A 86 -8.65 40.85 8.87
N ALA A 87 -9.51 40.52 9.83
CA ALA A 87 -9.50 39.22 10.51
C ALA A 87 -9.83 38.07 9.56
N ALA A 88 -10.89 38.20 8.75
CA ALA A 88 -11.32 37.21 7.77
C ALA A 88 -10.26 36.95 6.68
N LYS A 89 -9.63 38.00 6.13
CA LYS A 89 -8.48 37.84 5.21
C LYS A 89 -7.32 37.07 5.85
N ASN A 90 -7.03 37.34 7.12
CA ASN A 90 -6.01 36.60 7.85
C ASN A 90 -6.39 35.13 8.06
N ALA A 91 -7.66 34.84 8.31
CA ALA A 91 -8.18 33.49 8.43
C ALA A 91 -8.09 32.73 7.11
N LEU A 92 -8.54 33.34 6.00
CA LEU A 92 -8.46 32.77 4.66
C LEU A 92 -7.02 32.40 4.27
N ARG A 93 -6.07 33.34 4.40
CA ARG A 93 -4.65 33.03 4.12
C ARG A 93 -4.10 31.89 4.97
N LYS A 94 -4.54 31.75 6.23
CA LYS A 94 -4.14 30.64 7.10
C LYS A 94 -4.76 29.33 6.63
N ALA A 95 -6.03 29.34 6.19
CA ALA A 95 -6.71 28.18 5.64
C ALA A 95 -6.03 27.70 4.36
N GLU A 96 -5.78 28.59 3.40
CA GLU A 96 -5.06 28.30 2.15
C GLU A 96 -3.66 27.75 2.42
N ALA A 97 -2.91 28.36 3.35
CA ALA A 97 -1.59 27.88 3.72
C ALA A 97 -1.62 26.49 4.37
N ALA A 98 -2.67 26.17 5.13
CA ALA A 98 -2.87 24.84 5.71
C ALA A 98 -3.27 23.82 4.63
N GLU A 99 -4.14 24.19 3.71
CA GLU A 99 -4.54 23.37 2.57
C GLU A 99 -3.33 23.04 1.69
N ALA A 100 -2.52 24.03 1.32
CA ALA A 100 -1.31 23.85 0.52
C ALA A 100 -0.29 22.91 1.20
N LYS A 101 -0.19 22.93 2.54
CA LYS A 101 0.64 21.98 3.28
C LYS A 101 0.11 20.56 3.16
N VAL A 102 -1.21 20.36 3.30
CA VAL A 102 -1.84 19.04 3.16
C VAL A 102 -1.75 18.54 1.72
N ALA A 103 -1.90 19.42 0.72
CA ALA A 103 -1.71 19.08 -0.69
C ALA A 103 -0.31 18.50 -0.96
N LYS A 104 0.74 19.12 -0.38
CA LYS A 104 2.12 18.61 -0.48
C LYS A 104 2.25 17.21 0.16
N VAL A 105 1.64 16.99 1.32
CA VAL A 105 1.62 15.68 1.97
C VAL A 105 0.88 14.64 1.13
N LYS A 106 -0.26 15.01 0.52
CA LYS A 106 -1.01 14.15 -0.41
C LYS A 106 -0.16 13.73 -1.60
N LYS A 107 0.51 14.69 -2.24
CA LYS A 107 1.43 14.41 -3.36
C LYS A 107 2.57 13.48 -2.93
N ALA A 108 3.16 13.68 -1.75
CA ALA A 108 4.18 12.79 -1.22
C ALA A 108 3.66 11.36 -0.99
N GLN A 109 2.42 11.21 -0.53
CA GLN A 109 1.79 9.89 -0.36
C GLN A 109 1.50 9.20 -1.69
N GLN A 110 1.05 9.94 -2.71
CA GLN A 110 0.88 9.40 -4.07
C GLN A 110 2.21 8.87 -4.61
N MET A 111 3.30 9.63 -4.48
CA MET A 111 4.63 9.16 -4.90
C MET A 111 5.09 7.91 -4.16
N ARG A 112 4.77 7.79 -2.86
CA ARG A 112 5.09 6.60 -2.07
C ARG A 112 4.28 5.38 -2.54
N LEU A 113 3.01 5.57 -2.87
CA LEU A 113 2.16 4.53 -3.46
C LEU A 113 2.72 4.08 -4.81
N THR A 114 3.05 5.02 -5.71
CA THR A 114 3.68 4.69 -7.00
C THR A 114 4.97 3.89 -6.82
N LYS A 115 5.82 4.27 -5.86
CA LYS A 115 7.07 3.53 -5.57
C LYS A 115 6.80 2.15 -4.94
N ALA A 116 5.78 2.02 -4.10
CA ALA A 116 5.37 0.74 -3.55
C ALA A 116 4.87 -0.21 -4.64
N GLN A 117 4.05 0.30 -5.57
CA GLN A 117 3.59 -0.46 -6.73
C GLN A 117 4.76 -0.92 -7.60
N GLN A 118 5.71 -0.02 -7.93
CA GLN A 118 6.91 -0.40 -8.69
C GLN A 118 7.75 -1.49 -7.99
N ARG A 119 7.78 -1.54 -6.66
CA ARG A 119 8.48 -2.60 -5.92
C ARG A 119 7.71 -3.92 -5.98
N LEU A 120 6.38 -3.87 -5.94
CA LEU A 120 5.52 -5.03 -6.12
C LEU A 120 5.69 -5.60 -7.53
N ASP A 121 5.59 -4.76 -8.56
CA ASP A 121 5.76 -5.17 -9.96
C ASP A 121 7.13 -5.80 -10.20
N LYS A 122 8.20 -5.22 -9.65
CA LYS A 122 9.56 -5.81 -9.69
C LYS A 122 9.65 -7.14 -8.96
N CYS A 123 8.97 -7.27 -7.82
CA CYS A 123 8.93 -8.52 -7.08
C CYS A 123 8.22 -9.60 -7.91
N LEU A 124 7.08 -9.28 -8.51
CA LEU A 124 6.35 -10.20 -9.39
C LEU A 124 7.15 -10.58 -10.64
N ALA A 125 7.82 -9.62 -11.29
CA ALA A 125 8.66 -9.88 -12.45
C ALA A 125 9.90 -10.72 -12.13
N GLY A 126 10.51 -10.50 -10.96
CA GLY A 126 11.65 -11.30 -10.46
C GLY A 126 11.28 -12.71 -10.02
N GLN A 127 9.99 -13.07 -10.02
CA GLN A 127 9.52 -14.43 -9.80
C GLN A 127 9.29 -15.23 -11.08
N SER A 128 9.59 -14.64 -12.24
CA SER A 128 9.79 -15.41 -13.47
C SER A 128 10.86 -16.47 -13.19
N PRO A 129 10.66 -17.74 -13.55
CA PRO A 129 11.57 -18.81 -13.16
C PRO A 129 12.98 -18.49 -13.64
N THR A 130 13.88 -18.31 -12.69
CA THR A 130 15.31 -18.42 -12.94
C THR A 130 15.52 -19.86 -13.35
N GLU A 131 15.73 -20.08 -14.64
CA GLU A 131 16.29 -21.30 -15.20
C GLU A 131 17.37 -21.82 -14.24
N THR A 132 17.13 -23.01 -13.72
CA THR A 132 18.08 -23.81 -12.96
C THR A 132 19.45 -23.72 -13.62
N PRO A 133 20.54 -23.32 -12.92
CA PRO A 133 21.86 -23.63 -13.45
C PRO A 133 21.94 -25.16 -13.49
N THR A 134 21.84 -25.71 -14.70
CA THR A 134 22.25 -27.08 -15.00
C THR A 134 23.75 -27.15 -14.69
N ASP A 135 24.08 -27.49 -13.45
CA ASP A 135 25.37 -28.05 -13.09
C ASP A 135 25.52 -29.36 -13.88
N THR A 136 26.05 -29.25 -15.09
CA THR A 136 26.68 -30.38 -15.76
C THR A 136 28.10 -30.43 -15.20
N PRO A 137 28.45 -31.36 -14.29
CA PRO A 137 29.84 -31.60 -13.97
C PRO A 137 30.51 -32.17 -15.22
N THR A 138 31.30 -31.34 -15.92
CA THR A 138 32.22 -31.83 -16.93
C THR A 138 33.38 -32.50 -16.20
N ASP A 139 33.28 -33.81 -16.03
CA ASP A 139 34.42 -34.68 -15.75
C ASP A 139 35.50 -34.45 -16.83
N THR A 140 36.68 -33.99 -16.41
CA THR A 140 37.90 -34.10 -17.22
C THR A 140 39.00 -34.66 -16.32
N PRO A 141 39.32 -35.95 -16.41
CA PRO A 141 40.49 -36.50 -15.74
C PRO A 141 41.74 -35.99 -16.46
N THR A 142 42.62 -35.30 -15.75
CA THR A 142 44.00 -35.07 -16.22
C THR A 142 44.92 -35.78 -15.26
N ASP A 143 45.24 -37.03 -15.62
CA ASP A 143 46.39 -37.76 -15.12
C ASP A 143 47.67 -37.00 -15.44
N THR A 144 48.55 -36.80 -14.46
CA THR A 144 49.98 -36.61 -14.71
C THR A 144 50.78 -37.26 -13.57
N PRO A 145 51.67 -38.23 -13.85
CA PRO A 145 52.39 -38.98 -12.83
C PRO A 145 53.68 -38.29 -12.35
N THR A 146 53.91 -38.40 -11.05
CA THR A 146 55.13 -38.81 -10.32
C THR A 146 56.52 -38.42 -10.87
N THR A 147 57.37 -37.83 -10.02
CA THR A 147 58.64 -38.45 -9.54
C THR A 147 59.20 -37.77 -8.26
N PRO A 148 59.72 -38.51 -7.26
CA PRO A 148 60.14 -38.02 -5.93
C PRO A 148 61.67 -37.95 -5.73
N VAL A 149 62.16 -37.10 -4.82
CA VAL A 149 63.48 -37.20 -4.12
C VAL A 149 63.39 -36.28 -2.87
N ALA A 150 63.16 -36.77 -1.66
CA ALA A 150 64.08 -37.36 -0.65
C ALA A 150 64.30 -36.41 0.56
N ASP A 151 63.86 -36.90 1.72
CA ASP A 151 64.23 -36.57 3.12
C ASP A 151 65.77 -36.79 3.34
N PRO A 152 66.48 -36.45 4.46
CA PRO A 152 65.95 -36.34 5.83
C PRO A 152 66.64 -35.41 6.88
N SER A 153 65.99 -35.33 8.07
CA SER A 153 66.57 -35.11 9.42
C SER A 153 66.85 -33.64 9.85
N VAL A 154 66.69 -33.16 11.10
CA VAL A 154 66.82 -33.71 12.48
C VAL A 154 65.99 -32.79 13.44
N THR A 155 64.96 -33.24 14.19
CA THR A 155 64.90 -33.77 15.60
C THR A 155 65.15 -32.73 16.73
N PRO A 156 64.83 -33.06 18.01
CA PRO A 156 63.55 -33.12 18.73
C PRO A 156 63.24 -31.89 19.63
#